data_AF-A0A7S4VFG8-F1
#
_entry.id   AF-A0A7S4VFG8-F1
#
_cell.length_a   1.000
_cell.length_b   1.000
_cell.length_c   1.000
_cell.angle_alpha   90.00
_cell.angle_beta   90.00
_cell.angle_gamma   90.00
#
_symmetry.space_group_name_H-M   'P 1'
#
loop_
_entity.id
_entity.type
_entity.pdbx_description
1 polymer ?
#
loop_
_entity_poly.entity_id
_entity_poly.type
_entity_poly.pdbx_seq_one_letter_code
_entity_poly.pdbx_strand_id
1 'polypeptide(L)'
;MYTSQSYFCAHFVKQKIQQKGSQKVSMSCDVGLYGLAVMGQNFALNMASHGFKVCVGNRSHPKVDLTVNRAEREGNLPLIGSSSVEEFVSNLSKPRKVIILVQAGKPVDATIAALSEYMEEGDLIIDGGNEWFHNSIRRAEELASKGINFIGMGISGGEEGARNGPSLMPGGPKESYERHAYDMIAPILIKCAAQVDDGACYHCTNPHQVCGSSERRRMRCVGYCGPVGSGNYIKMVHNGIEYGDMQLIGEVYDVLKNIVGMSNLDLAKQFAKWNEGELSSYLIEITAKILAKKDDLTGEGYVVDYILDKTGSKGTGRWTVQEAAEQSVACPTLAAALDCRYISARKEERLRIAEFLKGPTDFPNVAKDQVRLHVYIVLLLVLFAFGYMFL
;
A
#
# COMPACT_ATOMS: atom_id res chain seq x y z
N MET A 1 -50.37 -48.76 39.59
CA MET A 1 -48.95 -48.76 39.18
C MET A 1 -48.77 -48.14 37.79
N TYR A 2 -49.23 -46.90 37.56
CA TYR A 2 -49.04 -46.19 36.28
C TYR A 2 -49.10 -44.68 36.50
N THR A 3 -48.15 -44.10 37.25
CA THR A 3 -48.06 -42.62 37.38
C THR A 3 -46.66 -42.09 37.71
N SER A 4 -45.58 -42.88 37.60
CA SER A 4 -44.22 -42.41 37.94
C SER A 4 -43.20 -42.38 36.79
N GLN A 5 -43.51 -42.91 35.61
CA GLN A 5 -42.55 -42.92 34.47
C GLN A 5 -42.64 -41.70 33.54
N SER A 6 -43.76 -40.98 33.53
CA SER A 6 -43.97 -39.85 32.60
C SER A 6 -43.29 -38.54 33.05
N TYR A 7 -43.02 -38.38 34.36
CA TYR A 7 -42.37 -37.19 34.91
C TYR A 7 -40.84 -37.22 34.78
N PHE A 8 -40.23 -38.41 34.71
CA PHE A 8 -38.77 -38.54 34.62
C PHE A 8 -38.25 -38.21 33.20
N CYS A 9 -39.04 -38.49 32.16
CA CYS A 9 -38.66 -38.21 30.78
C CYS A 9 -38.74 -36.72 30.42
N ALA A 10 -39.72 -35.98 30.96
CA ALA A 10 -39.88 -34.55 30.69
C ALA A 10 -38.80 -33.68 31.35
N HIS A 11 -38.24 -34.11 32.48
CA HIS A 11 -37.19 -33.37 33.19
C HIS A 11 -35.81 -33.56 32.52
N PHE A 12 -35.51 -34.77 32.03
CA PHE A 12 -34.28 -35.04 31.28
C PHE A 12 -34.25 -34.35 29.90
N VAL A 13 -35.41 -34.23 29.24
CA VAL A 13 -35.51 -33.51 27.96
C VAL A 13 -35.38 -32.00 28.17
N LYS A 14 -35.93 -31.42 29.25
CA LYS A 14 -35.72 -30.00 29.58
C LYS A 14 -34.28 -29.68 30.00
N GLN A 15 -33.60 -30.57 30.72
CA GLN A 15 -32.17 -30.38 31.06
C GLN A 15 -31.25 -30.54 29.85
N LYS A 16 -31.55 -31.43 28.89
CA LYS A 16 -30.79 -31.52 27.62
C LYS A 16 -31.07 -30.36 26.66
N ILE A 17 -32.22 -29.68 26.76
CA ILE A 17 -32.53 -28.47 25.98
C ILE A 17 -31.90 -27.22 26.63
N GLN A 18 -31.76 -27.17 27.96
CA GLN A 18 -31.06 -26.08 28.67
C GLN A 18 -29.53 -26.21 28.69
N GLN A 19 -28.96 -27.36 28.33
CA GLN A 19 -27.52 -27.55 28.07
C GLN A 19 -27.13 -27.42 26.59
N LYS A 20 -28.04 -26.97 25.73
CA LYS A 20 -27.64 -26.26 24.49
C LYS A 20 -27.49 -24.78 24.81
N GLY A 21 -26.58 -24.47 25.75
CA GLY A 21 -25.98 -23.15 25.77
C GLY A 21 -25.44 -22.91 24.36
N SER A 22 -25.89 -21.82 23.75
CA SER A 22 -25.35 -21.21 22.53
C SER A 22 -23.98 -21.80 22.17
N GLN A 23 -23.96 -22.86 21.37
CA GLN A 23 -22.81 -23.09 20.51
C GLN A 23 -22.89 -21.92 19.54
N LYS A 24 -22.28 -20.79 19.91
CA LYS A 24 -21.73 -19.85 18.94
C LYS A 24 -20.95 -20.76 18.00
N VAL A 25 -21.54 -21.09 16.86
CA VAL A 25 -20.79 -21.63 15.73
C VAL A 25 -19.72 -20.59 15.53
N SER A 26 -18.49 -20.85 16.00
CA SER A 26 -17.41 -19.89 15.90
C SER A 26 -17.14 -19.77 14.42
N MET A 27 -17.76 -18.79 13.78
CA MET A 27 -17.49 -18.40 12.41
C MET A 27 -16.12 -17.76 12.42
N SER A 28 -15.11 -18.61 12.50
CA SER A 28 -13.72 -18.22 12.59
C SER A 28 -13.34 -17.48 11.31
N CYS A 29 -12.75 -16.30 11.46
CA CYS A 29 -12.34 -15.45 10.36
C CYS A 29 -11.11 -16.01 9.66
N ASP A 30 -11.03 -15.81 8.35
CA ASP A 30 -9.90 -16.23 7.52
C ASP A 30 -8.66 -15.37 7.81
N VAL A 31 -8.86 -14.08 8.12
CA VAL A 31 -7.77 -13.13 8.36
C VAL A 31 -8.20 -12.01 9.30
N GLY A 32 -7.26 -11.51 10.10
CA GLY A 32 -7.42 -10.32 10.91
C GLY A 32 -6.72 -9.11 10.30
N LEU A 33 -7.33 -7.92 10.41
CA LEU A 33 -6.66 -6.64 10.12
C LEU A 33 -6.70 -5.73 11.35
N TYR A 34 -5.53 -5.39 11.87
CA TYR A 34 -5.37 -4.52 13.04
C TYR A 34 -4.80 -3.15 12.64
N GLY A 35 -5.57 -2.08 12.88
CA GLY A 35 -5.21 -0.71 12.49
C GLY A 35 -6.11 -0.17 11.39
N LEU A 36 -7.06 0.70 11.76
CA LEU A 36 -8.18 1.12 10.90
C LEU A 36 -8.14 2.61 10.52
N ALA A 37 -6.96 3.09 10.12
CA ALA A 37 -6.87 4.28 9.29
C ALA A 37 -7.45 4.02 7.88
N VAL A 38 -7.50 5.02 7.00
CA VAL A 38 -8.18 4.88 5.69
C VAL A 38 -7.65 3.68 4.88
N MET A 39 -6.33 3.51 4.84
CA MET A 39 -5.69 2.33 4.22
C MET A 39 -6.18 1.00 4.80
N GLY A 40 -6.20 0.88 6.13
CA GLY A 40 -6.61 -0.35 6.81
C GLY A 40 -8.09 -0.69 6.63
N GLN A 41 -8.96 0.32 6.67
CA GLN A 41 -10.39 0.14 6.38
C GLN A 41 -10.59 -0.37 4.95
N ASN A 42 -9.98 0.30 3.98
CA ASN A 42 -10.16 -0.06 2.58
C ASN A 42 -9.58 -1.43 2.25
N PHE A 43 -8.44 -1.81 2.85
CA PHE A 43 -7.87 -3.14 2.63
C PHE A 43 -8.67 -4.26 3.33
N ALA A 44 -9.25 -4.00 4.50
CA ALA A 44 -10.19 -4.93 5.15
C ALA A 44 -11.44 -5.16 4.28
N LEU A 45 -12.02 -4.07 3.74
CA LEU A 45 -13.18 -4.14 2.86
C LEU A 45 -12.85 -4.80 1.51
N ASN A 46 -11.64 -4.61 0.98
CA ASN A 46 -11.15 -5.31 -0.20
C ASN A 46 -11.15 -6.84 0.03
N MET A 47 -10.50 -7.30 1.11
CA MET A 47 -10.49 -8.73 1.47
C MET A 47 -11.92 -9.28 1.66
N ALA A 48 -12.79 -8.54 2.36
CA ALA A 48 -14.17 -8.96 2.57
C ALA A 48 -14.97 -9.03 1.24
N SER A 49 -14.76 -8.09 0.32
CA SER A 49 -15.41 -8.11 -1.01
C SER A 49 -14.95 -9.27 -1.90
N HIS A 50 -13.80 -9.87 -1.62
CA HIS A 50 -13.33 -11.11 -2.26
C HIS A 50 -13.81 -12.40 -1.55
N GLY A 51 -14.74 -12.26 -0.60
CA GLY A 51 -15.42 -13.37 0.08
C GLY A 51 -14.70 -13.92 1.31
N PHE A 52 -13.59 -13.31 1.73
CA PHE A 52 -12.90 -13.72 2.95
C PHE A 52 -13.59 -13.15 4.19
N LYS A 53 -13.74 -13.97 5.24
CA LYS A 53 -14.23 -13.50 6.54
C LYS A 53 -13.12 -12.73 7.24
N VAL A 54 -13.31 -11.42 7.42
CA VAL A 54 -12.31 -10.53 8.03
C VAL A 54 -12.71 -10.14 9.44
N CYS A 55 -11.83 -10.35 10.42
CA CYS A 55 -11.98 -9.71 11.73
C CYS A 55 -11.18 -8.40 11.73
N VAL A 56 -11.77 -7.30 12.18
CA VAL A 56 -11.06 -6.02 12.31
C VAL A 56 -10.87 -5.63 13.76
N GLY A 57 -9.71 -5.07 14.06
CA GLY A 57 -9.34 -4.59 15.39
C GLY A 57 -8.63 -3.23 15.31
N ASN A 58 -8.81 -2.40 16.33
CA ASN A 58 -8.11 -1.12 16.42
C ASN A 58 -8.18 -0.58 17.86
N ARG A 59 -7.12 0.11 18.32
CA ARG A 59 -7.08 0.73 19.66
C ARG A 59 -8.27 1.68 19.93
N SER A 60 -8.74 2.38 18.91
CA SER A 60 -9.90 3.27 18.97
C SER A 60 -11.15 2.55 18.46
N HIS A 61 -12.08 2.21 19.35
CA HIS A 61 -13.34 1.52 19.05
C HIS A 61 -14.20 2.22 17.98
N PRO A 62 -14.35 3.56 17.94
CA PRO A 62 -15.14 4.20 16.88
C PRO A 62 -14.69 3.88 15.46
N LYS A 63 -13.41 3.52 15.25
CA LYS A 63 -12.91 3.10 13.93
C LYS A 63 -13.33 1.68 13.57
N VAL A 64 -13.49 0.81 14.57
CA VAL A 64 -14.05 -0.54 14.39
C VAL A 64 -15.50 -0.41 13.95
N ASP A 65 -16.31 0.33 14.71
CA ASP A 65 -17.74 0.56 14.42
C ASP A 65 -17.94 1.17 13.03
N LEU A 66 -17.14 2.20 12.68
CA LEU A 66 -17.17 2.81 11.36
C LEU A 66 -16.91 1.79 10.25
N THR A 67 -15.96 0.88 10.43
CA THR A 67 -15.58 -0.11 9.42
C THR A 67 -16.66 -1.17 9.26
N VAL A 68 -17.24 -1.65 10.36
CA VAL A 68 -18.37 -2.60 10.35
C VAL A 68 -19.59 -1.97 9.67
N ASN A 69 -19.97 -0.75 10.05
CA ASN A 69 -21.07 -0.02 9.43
C ASN A 69 -20.83 0.27 7.93
N ARG A 70 -19.56 0.39 7.50
CA ARG A 70 -19.22 0.47 6.06
C ARG A 70 -19.42 -0.88 5.37
N ALA A 71 -18.96 -1.97 5.96
CA ALA A 71 -19.13 -3.32 5.43
C ALA A 71 -20.62 -3.70 5.23
N GLU A 72 -21.49 -3.33 6.18
CA GLU A 72 -22.94 -3.51 6.07
C GLU A 72 -23.52 -2.72 4.88
N ARG A 73 -23.17 -1.44 4.77
CA ARG A 73 -23.63 -0.56 3.67
C ARG A 73 -23.11 -0.97 2.30
N GLU A 74 -21.92 -1.58 2.22
CA GLU A 74 -21.30 -2.07 0.99
C GLU A 74 -21.77 -3.50 0.61
N GLY A 75 -22.96 -3.92 1.06
CA GLY A 75 -23.58 -5.18 0.67
C GLY A 75 -23.43 -6.31 1.68
N ASN A 76 -23.38 -5.99 2.98
CA ASN A 76 -23.19 -6.96 4.06
C ASN A 76 -21.96 -7.83 3.87
N LEU A 77 -20.83 -7.18 3.60
CA LEU A 77 -19.54 -7.86 3.42
C LEU A 77 -19.21 -8.70 4.67
N PRO A 78 -18.55 -9.87 4.51
CA PRO A 78 -18.22 -10.78 5.62
C PRO A 78 -17.09 -10.21 6.51
N LEU A 79 -17.40 -9.18 7.28
CA LEU A 79 -16.48 -8.46 8.14
C LEU A 79 -17.10 -8.27 9.51
N ILE A 80 -16.36 -8.63 10.56
CA ILE A 80 -16.78 -8.44 11.96
C ILE A 80 -15.78 -7.56 12.71
N GLY A 81 -16.28 -6.79 13.67
CA GLY A 81 -15.45 -6.03 14.60
C GLY A 81 -15.10 -6.83 15.84
N SER A 82 -14.02 -6.41 16.52
CA SER A 82 -13.61 -6.91 17.84
C SER A 82 -13.51 -5.75 18.82
N SER A 83 -13.81 -6.02 20.09
CA SER A 83 -13.73 -5.04 21.18
C SER A 83 -12.41 -5.11 21.96
N SER A 84 -11.66 -6.20 21.86
CA SER A 84 -10.37 -6.33 22.51
C SER A 84 -9.37 -7.08 21.63
N VAL A 85 -8.07 -6.98 21.97
CA VAL A 85 -7.03 -7.75 21.29
C VAL A 85 -7.23 -9.26 21.50
N GLU A 86 -7.63 -9.67 22.70
CA GLU A 86 -7.98 -11.07 23.00
C GLU A 86 -9.15 -11.56 22.13
N GLU A 87 -10.25 -10.79 22.07
CA GLU A 87 -11.40 -11.14 21.25
C GLU A 87 -11.01 -11.20 19.77
N PHE A 88 -10.24 -10.21 19.29
CA PHE A 88 -9.73 -10.17 17.92
C PHE A 88 -8.98 -11.46 17.57
N VAL A 89 -8.00 -11.87 18.38
CA VAL A 89 -7.19 -13.07 18.11
C VAL A 89 -8.02 -14.35 18.26
N SER A 90 -8.98 -14.40 19.19
CA SER A 90 -9.87 -15.54 19.40
C SER A 90 -10.83 -15.79 18.22
N ASN A 91 -11.19 -14.74 17.48
CA ASN A 91 -12.07 -14.83 16.32
C ASN A 91 -11.37 -15.38 15.06
N LEU A 92 -10.04 -15.53 15.06
CA LEU A 92 -9.27 -15.97 13.88
C LEU A 92 -9.10 -17.49 13.79
N SER A 93 -9.11 -18.00 12.56
CA SER A 93 -8.85 -19.41 12.28
C SER A 93 -7.37 -19.73 12.43
N LYS A 94 -7.06 -20.88 13.04
CA LYS A 94 -5.70 -21.38 13.19
C LYS A 94 -5.21 -22.04 11.89
N PRO A 95 -3.92 -21.89 11.50
CA PRO A 95 -2.98 -20.90 12.03
C PRO A 95 -3.44 -19.47 11.72
N ARG A 96 -3.38 -18.60 12.75
CA ARG A 96 -3.92 -17.24 12.72
C ARG A 96 -3.09 -16.36 11.82
N LYS A 97 -3.75 -15.46 11.09
CA LYS A 97 -3.14 -14.55 10.12
C LYS A 97 -3.57 -13.14 10.46
N VAL A 98 -2.64 -12.28 10.87
CA VAL A 98 -2.91 -10.90 11.29
C VAL A 98 -2.11 -9.93 10.44
N ILE A 99 -2.79 -9.03 9.71
CA ILE A 99 -2.17 -7.90 9.02
C ILE A 99 -2.24 -6.67 9.93
N ILE A 100 -1.10 -6.03 10.19
CA ILE A 100 -0.99 -4.80 10.96
C ILE A 100 -0.84 -3.62 9.99
N LEU A 101 -1.68 -2.60 10.16
CA LEU A 101 -1.62 -1.33 9.43
C LEU A 101 -1.74 -0.15 10.39
N VAL A 102 -0.70 0.04 11.20
CA VAL A 102 -0.57 1.15 12.16
C VAL A 102 0.57 2.08 11.76
N GLN A 103 0.74 3.18 12.49
CA GLN A 103 1.87 4.09 12.27
C GLN A 103 3.19 3.37 12.55
N ALA A 104 4.15 3.50 11.62
CA ALA A 104 5.47 2.84 11.70
C ALA A 104 6.25 3.20 12.97
N GLY A 105 7.20 2.32 13.34
CA GLY A 105 8.00 2.44 14.56
C GLY A 105 7.29 1.88 15.81
N LYS A 106 7.44 2.57 16.96
CA LYS A 106 6.96 2.10 18.27
C LYS A 106 5.49 1.59 18.31
N PRO A 107 4.52 2.19 17.59
CA PRO A 107 3.16 1.67 17.60
C PRO A 107 3.02 0.26 17.00
N VAL A 108 3.87 -0.11 16.03
CA VAL A 108 3.92 -1.48 15.49
C VAL A 108 4.45 -2.43 16.56
N ASP A 109 5.56 -2.09 17.22
CA ASP A 109 6.16 -2.94 18.27
C ASP A 109 5.17 -3.20 19.42
N ALA A 110 4.45 -2.16 19.87
CA ALA A 110 3.43 -2.28 20.90
C ALA A 110 2.25 -3.17 20.46
N THR A 111 1.88 -3.11 19.18
CA THR A 111 0.81 -3.93 18.60
C THR A 111 1.23 -5.38 18.48
N ILE A 112 2.46 -5.64 18.03
CA ILE A 112 3.05 -6.99 17.97
C ILE A 112 3.10 -7.60 19.38
N ALA A 113 3.57 -6.85 20.38
CA ALA A 113 3.63 -7.31 21.76
C ALA A 113 2.23 -7.75 22.24
N ALA A 114 1.22 -6.89 22.11
CA ALA A 114 -0.15 -7.17 22.54
C ALA A 114 -0.79 -8.36 21.80
N LEU A 115 -0.59 -8.47 20.48
CA LEU A 115 -1.11 -9.61 19.70
C LEU A 115 -0.45 -10.92 20.11
N SER A 116 0.87 -10.91 20.26
CA SER A 116 1.68 -12.10 20.53
C SER A 116 1.42 -12.74 21.89
N GLU A 117 0.72 -12.07 22.82
CA GLU A 117 0.26 -12.66 24.09
C GLU A 117 -0.85 -13.70 23.89
N TYR A 118 -1.62 -13.59 22.81
CA TYR A 118 -2.78 -14.46 22.53
C TYR A 118 -2.57 -15.38 21.31
N MET A 119 -1.41 -15.29 20.65
CA MET A 119 -1.03 -16.09 19.49
C MET A 119 -0.18 -17.29 19.91
N GLU A 120 -0.16 -18.32 19.07
CA GLU A 120 0.56 -19.57 19.33
C GLU A 120 1.54 -19.91 18.21
N GLU A 121 2.32 -20.96 18.42
CA GLU A 121 3.32 -21.42 17.47
C GLU A 121 2.73 -21.68 16.07
N GLY A 122 3.35 -21.05 15.08
CA GLY A 122 3.02 -21.07 13.66
C GLY A 122 1.92 -20.13 13.22
N ASP A 123 1.35 -19.33 14.12
CA ASP A 123 0.58 -18.15 13.73
C ASP A 123 1.46 -17.14 12.97
N LEU A 124 0.84 -16.20 12.26
CA LEU A 124 1.49 -15.28 11.35
C LEU A 124 1.08 -13.83 11.62
N ILE A 125 2.08 -12.97 11.79
CA ILE A 125 1.94 -11.51 11.79
C ILE A 125 2.53 -10.96 10.49
N ILE A 126 1.80 -10.08 9.82
CA ILE A 126 2.23 -9.35 8.64
C ILE A 126 2.23 -7.85 8.96
N ASP A 127 3.37 -7.19 8.90
CA ASP A 127 3.44 -5.72 8.96
C ASP A 127 3.27 -5.14 7.54
N GLY A 128 2.09 -4.54 7.29
CA GLY A 128 1.74 -3.90 6.02
C GLY A 128 2.20 -2.45 5.90
N GLY A 129 2.91 -1.92 6.90
CA GLY A 129 3.32 -0.53 6.99
C GLY A 129 4.51 -0.16 6.09
N ASN A 130 4.70 1.15 5.91
CA ASN A 130 5.95 1.70 5.40
C ASN A 130 7.00 1.69 6.52
N GLU A 131 7.72 0.59 6.65
CA GLU A 131 8.69 0.38 7.72
C GLU A 131 10.13 0.29 7.19
N TRP A 132 11.08 0.67 8.04
CA TRP A 132 12.49 0.44 7.80
C TRP A 132 12.82 -1.05 7.88
N PHE A 133 13.40 -1.63 6.83
CA PHE A 133 13.53 -3.08 6.69
C PHE A 133 14.32 -3.77 7.83
N HIS A 134 15.31 -3.11 8.44
CA HIS A 134 16.00 -3.66 9.62
C HIS A 134 15.07 -3.83 10.84
N ASN A 135 14.05 -2.98 10.99
CA ASN A 135 13.04 -3.18 12.03
C ASN A 135 12.25 -4.47 11.80
N SER A 136 11.93 -4.79 10.54
CA SER A 136 11.27 -6.03 10.16
C SER A 136 12.13 -7.27 10.44
N ILE A 137 13.44 -7.18 10.17
CA ILE A 137 14.40 -8.24 10.50
C ILE A 137 14.43 -8.48 12.02
N ARG A 138 14.64 -7.43 12.80
CA ARG A 138 14.63 -7.50 14.28
C ARG A 138 13.32 -8.11 14.81
N ARG A 139 12.16 -7.66 14.31
CA ARG A 139 10.84 -8.16 14.74
C ARG A 139 10.67 -9.65 14.45
N ALA A 140 11.16 -10.13 13.32
CA ALA A 140 11.12 -11.55 13.01
C ALA A 140 11.98 -12.38 13.95
N GLU A 141 13.18 -11.90 14.31
CA GLU A 141 14.06 -12.55 15.29
C GLU A 141 13.42 -12.60 16.68
N GLU A 142 12.80 -11.51 17.12
CA GLU A 142 12.09 -11.44 18.41
C GLU A 142 10.91 -12.43 18.46
N LEU A 143 10.13 -12.53 17.37
CA LEU A 143 8.98 -13.43 17.27
C LEU A 143 9.35 -14.90 17.07
N ALA A 144 10.52 -15.20 16.53
CA ALA A 144 11.01 -16.57 16.35
C ALA A 144 11.09 -17.33 17.68
N SER A 145 11.41 -16.64 18.78
CA SER A 145 11.42 -17.24 20.13
C SER A 145 10.04 -17.74 20.61
N LYS A 146 8.96 -17.19 20.05
CA LYS A 146 7.57 -17.60 20.29
C LYS A 146 7.04 -18.54 19.21
N GLY A 147 7.86 -18.87 18.22
CA GLY A 147 7.46 -19.63 17.04
C GLY A 147 6.41 -18.93 16.17
N ILE A 148 6.27 -17.61 16.27
CA ILE A 148 5.33 -16.82 15.47
C ILE A 148 6.04 -16.37 14.19
N ASN A 149 5.44 -16.63 13.04
CA ASN A 149 5.94 -16.20 11.74
C ASN A 149 5.76 -14.69 11.55
N PHE A 150 6.71 -14.07 10.86
CA PHE A 150 6.66 -12.64 10.53
C PHE A 150 6.89 -12.39 9.04
N ILE A 151 6.04 -11.55 8.44
CA ILE A 151 6.21 -11.03 7.08
C ILE A 151 6.23 -9.51 7.13
N GLY A 152 7.26 -8.91 6.54
CA GLY A 152 7.27 -7.49 6.20
C GLY A 152 6.71 -7.32 4.79
N MET A 153 5.60 -6.59 4.64
CA MET A 153 4.89 -6.46 3.36
C MET A 153 4.69 -5.00 2.97
N GLY A 154 5.32 -4.58 1.89
CA GLY A 154 4.99 -3.31 1.26
C GLY A 154 3.60 -3.30 0.63
N ILE A 155 2.82 -2.24 0.84
CA ILE A 155 1.54 -2.01 0.14
C ILE A 155 1.58 -0.68 -0.60
N SER A 156 1.33 -0.67 -1.92
CA SER A 156 1.25 0.55 -2.73
C SER A 156 -0.06 0.65 -3.53
N GLY A 157 -0.51 1.88 -3.82
CA GLY A 157 -1.78 2.17 -4.51
C GLY A 157 -2.68 3.19 -3.79
N GLY A 158 -2.28 3.66 -2.61
CA GLY A 158 -3.06 4.64 -1.84
C GLY A 158 -4.41 4.10 -1.36
N GLU A 159 -5.31 5.00 -0.97
CA GLU A 159 -6.60 4.64 -0.38
C GLU A 159 -7.49 3.88 -1.37
N GLU A 160 -7.51 4.31 -2.63
CA GLU A 160 -8.29 3.68 -3.71
C GLU A 160 -7.69 2.32 -4.11
N GLY A 161 -6.37 2.25 -4.28
CA GLY A 161 -5.69 1.00 -4.57
C GLY A 161 -5.89 -0.02 -3.45
N ALA A 162 -5.82 0.37 -2.18
CA ALA A 162 -6.11 -0.52 -1.06
C ALA A 162 -7.52 -1.16 -1.16
N ARG A 163 -8.52 -0.42 -1.67
CA ARG A 163 -9.89 -0.90 -1.82
C ARG A 163 -10.09 -1.82 -3.03
N ASN A 164 -9.42 -1.51 -4.14
CA ASN A 164 -9.72 -2.08 -5.46
C ASN A 164 -8.65 -3.02 -6.00
N GLY A 165 -7.46 -3.02 -5.41
CA GLY A 165 -6.31 -3.78 -5.89
C GLY A 165 -5.01 -3.00 -5.70
N PRO A 166 -4.26 -3.21 -4.60
CA PRO A 166 -2.95 -2.61 -4.43
C PRO A 166 -1.87 -3.49 -5.06
N SER A 167 -0.65 -2.96 -5.15
CA SER A 167 0.55 -3.77 -5.27
C SER A 167 1.00 -4.22 -3.88
N LEU A 168 1.30 -5.51 -3.73
CA LEU A 168 1.68 -6.16 -2.46
C LEU A 168 3.06 -6.80 -2.60
N MET A 169 3.96 -6.48 -1.68
CA MET A 169 5.38 -6.88 -1.74
C MET A 169 5.77 -7.64 -0.47
N PRO A 170 5.29 -8.88 -0.24
CA PRO A 170 5.60 -9.63 0.97
C PRO A 170 7.01 -10.24 0.94
N GLY A 171 7.79 -10.00 1.99
CA GLY A 171 9.05 -10.68 2.28
C GLY A 171 9.06 -11.30 3.67
N GLY A 172 9.54 -12.54 3.78
CA GLY A 172 9.48 -13.34 4.99
C GLY A 172 10.07 -14.73 4.80
N PRO A 173 10.02 -15.62 5.80
CA PRO A 173 10.52 -16.98 5.64
C PRO A 173 9.72 -17.72 4.56
N LYS A 174 10.42 -18.21 3.51
CA LYS A 174 9.84 -19.11 2.50
C LYS A 174 9.83 -20.54 2.97
N GLU A 175 10.94 -20.96 3.59
CA GLU A 175 11.29 -22.34 3.87
C GLU A 175 11.86 -22.42 5.30
N SER A 176 10.99 -22.68 6.26
CA SER A 176 11.36 -23.41 7.47
C SER A 176 10.51 -24.67 7.45
N TYR A 177 11.16 -25.82 7.62
CA TYR A 177 10.78 -27.18 7.20
C TYR A 177 9.37 -27.70 7.57
N GLU A 178 8.52 -26.91 8.24
CA GLU A 178 7.17 -27.34 8.64
C GLU A 178 6.06 -26.31 8.34
N ARG A 179 6.35 -25.02 8.00
CA ARG A 179 5.30 -23.98 7.83
C ARG A 179 5.70 -22.88 6.83
N HIS A 180 5.00 -22.79 5.69
CA HIS A 180 5.23 -21.78 4.67
C HIS A 180 4.46 -20.48 4.99
N ALA A 181 5.12 -19.51 5.65
CA ALA A 181 4.47 -18.26 6.08
C ALA A 181 3.82 -17.49 4.92
N TYR A 182 4.49 -17.40 3.77
CA TYR A 182 3.91 -16.77 2.58
C TYR A 182 2.71 -17.57 2.04
N ASP A 183 2.80 -18.90 1.95
CA ASP A 183 1.71 -19.72 1.39
C ASP A 183 0.44 -19.67 2.25
N MET A 184 0.56 -19.43 3.56
CA MET A 184 -0.58 -19.21 4.45
C MET A 184 -1.44 -18.00 4.04
N ILE A 185 -0.80 -16.94 3.54
CA ILE A 185 -1.47 -15.66 3.23
C ILE A 185 -1.63 -15.43 1.73
N ALA A 186 -0.82 -16.10 0.89
CA ALA A 186 -0.78 -15.92 -0.56
C ALA A 186 -2.16 -15.99 -1.23
N PRO A 187 -3.07 -16.95 -0.91
CA PRO A 187 -4.40 -16.99 -1.55
C PRO A 187 -5.23 -15.72 -1.33
N ILE A 188 -5.08 -15.08 -0.17
CA ILE A 188 -5.76 -13.82 0.16
C ILE A 188 -5.12 -12.67 -0.62
N LEU A 189 -3.79 -12.52 -0.53
CA LEU A 189 -3.07 -11.44 -1.20
C LEU A 189 -3.27 -11.46 -2.72
N ILE A 190 -3.22 -12.65 -3.32
CA ILE A 190 -3.41 -12.90 -4.75
C ILE A 190 -4.76 -12.36 -5.25
N LYS A 191 -5.83 -12.61 -4.51
CA LYS A 191 -7.17 -12.15 -4.90
C LYS A 191 -7.34 -10.66 -4.68
N CYS A 192 -6.71 -10.12 -3.65
CA CYS A 192 -6.88 -8.73 -3.25
C CYS A 192 -5.96 -7.77 -4.01
N ALA A 193 -4.89 -8.26 -4.65
CA ALA A 193 -3.94 -7.46 -5.44
C ALA A 193 -4.52 -7.00 -6.78
N ALA A 194 -3.98 -5.91 -7.32
CA ALA A 194 -4.28 -5.48 -8.69
C ALA A 194 -3.96 -6.59 -9.71
N GLN A 195 -4.77 -6.68 -10.75
CA GLN A 195 -4.61 -7.62 -11.86
C GLN A 195 -4.27 -6.83 -13.12
N VAL A 196 -3.21 -7.23 -13.81
CA VAL A 196 -2.76 -6.62 -15.06
C VAL A 196 -2.87 -7.66 -16.17
N ASP A 197 -3.56 -7.32 -17.26
CA ASP A 197 -3.53 -8.14 -18.46
C ASP A 197 -2.14 -7.98 -19.09
N ASP A 198 -1.29 -9.00 -18.99
CA ASP A 198 0.08 -8.98 -19.51
C ASP A 198 0.16 -9.30 -21.01
N GLY A 199 -1.02 -9.45 -21.65
CA GLY A 199 -1.16 -9.84 -23.04
C GLY A 199 -0.82 -11.30 -23.33
N ALA A 200 -0.18 -12.03 -22.40
CA ALA A 200 0.20 -13.42 -22.58
C ALA A 200 -1.04 -14.32 -22.53
N CYS A 201 -1.12 -15.29 -23.44
CA CYS A 201 -2.14 -16.32 -23.40
C CYS A 201 -1.81 -17.33 -22.28
N TYR A 202 -2.79 -17.78 -21.51
CA TYR A 202 -2.56 -18.71 -20.37
C TYR A 202 -1.81 -19.99 -20.81
N HIS A 203 -2.09 -20.42 -22.04
CA HIS A 203 -1.56 -21.62 -22.70
C HIS A 203 -0.20 -21.43 -23.38
N CYS A 204 0.24 -20.18 -23.58
CA CYS A 204 1.47 -19.89 -24.28
C CYS A 204 2.62 -19.68 -23.28
N THR A 205 3.74 -20.35 -23.54
CA THR A 205 5.02 -20.09 -22.88
C THR A 205 5.80 -18.96 -23.53
N ASN A 206 5.42 -18.57 -24.77
CA ASN A 206 6.01 -17.45 -25.51
C ASN A 206 4.96 -16.32 -25.69
N PRO A 207 5.21 -15.10 -25.20
CA PRO A 207 4.28 -13.96 -25.33
C PRO A 207 4.06 -13.50 -26.78
N HIS A 208 4.85 -13.96 -27.75
CA HIS A 208 4.69 -13.64 -29.17
C HIS A 208 3.95 -14.71 -30.00
N GLN A 209 3.54 -15.83 -29.38
CA GLN A 209 2.81 -16.88 -30.08
C GLN A 209 1.32 -16.54 -30.16
N VAL A 210 0.79 -16.40 -31.38
CA VAL A 210 -0.65 -16.19 -31.62
C VAL A 210 -1.39 -17.48 -31.26
N CYS A 211 -1.99 -17.51 -30.07
CA CYS A 211 -2.84 -18.59 -29.59
C CYS A 211 -4.30 -18.19 -29.86
N GLY A 212 -5.12 -19.12 -30.35
CA GLY A 212 -6.55 -18.88 -30.63
C GLY A 212 -7.45 -18.85 -29.39
N SER A 213 -6.90 -18.88 -28.17
CA SER A 213 -7.69 -18.82 -26.92
C SER A 213 -7.92 -17.38 -26.48
N SER A 214 -9.16 -17.05 -26.12
CA SER A 214 -9.52 -15.75 -25.54
C SER A 214 -9.08 -15.58 -24.08
N GLU A 215 -8.57 -16.63 -23.44
CA GLU A 215 -8.11 -16.62 -22.05
C GLU A 215 -6.73 -15.95 -21.91
N ARG A 216 -6.75 -14.67 -21.54
CA ARG A 216 -5.56 -13.91 -21.19
C ARG A 216 -5.07 -14.29 -19.80
N ARG A 217 -3.76 -14.46 -19.65
CA ARG A 217 -3.10 -14.49 -18.35
C ARG A 217 -3.25 -13.10 -17.72
N ARG A 218 -3.57 -13.11 -16.43
CA ARG A 218 -3.55 -11.92 -15.59
C ARG A 218 -2.38 -12.03 -14.65
N MET A 219 -1.41 -11.13 -14.83
CA MET A 219 -0.33 -10.96 -13.87
C MET A 219 -0.93 -10.32 -12.63
N ARG A 220 -0.58 -10.88 -11.47
CA ARG A 220 -1.02 -10.36 -10.17
C ARG A 220 0.08 -9.43 -9.67
N CYS A 221 -0.29 -8.24 -9.20
CA CYS A 221 0.66 -7.30 -8.59
C CYS A 221 1.06 -7.72 -7.17
N VAL A 222 1.36 -9.02 -6.99
CA VAL A 222 1.88 -9.62 -5.76
C VAL A 222 2.81 -10.77 -6.10
N GLY A 223 3.94 -10.84 -5.40
CA GLY A 223 4.88 -11.94 -5.49
C GLY A 223 5.71 -12.04 -4.22
N TYR A 224 6.23 -13.23 -3.93
CA TYR A 224 7.18 -13.41 -2.83
C TYR A 224 8.49 -12.68 -3.16
N CYS A 225 8.82 -11.67 -2.36
CA CYS A 225 9.93 -10.77 -2.62
C CYS A 225 11.29 -11.28 -2.12
N GLY A 226 11.32 -12.33 -1.29
CA GLY A 226 12.54 -12.82 -0.65
C GLY A 226 12.41 -12.92 0.86
N PRO A 227 13.53 -13.16 1.58
CA PRO A 227 13.54 -13.35 3.03
C PRO A 227 13.02 -12.11 3.78
N VAL A 228 12.88 -12.24 5.10
CA VAL A 228 12.44 -11.13 5.98
C VAL A 228 13.19 -9.84 5.65
N GLY A 229 12.45 -8.74 5.55
CA GLY A 229 12.98 -7.41 5.20
C GLY A 229 12.87 -7.07 3.71
N SER A 230 12.93 -8.06 2.81
CA SER A 230 12.93 -7.82 1.35
C SER A 230 11.69 -7.06 0.88
N GLY A 231 10.52 -7.39 1.44
CA GLY A 231 9.27 -6.74 1.07
C GLY A 231 9.20 -5.25 1.42
N ASN A 232 9.67 -4.87 2.62
CA ASN A 232 9.77 -3.47 3.02
C ASN A 232 10.89 -2.74 2.26
N TYR A 233 12.00 -3.44 1.95
CA TYR A 233 13.09 -2.90 1.16
C TYR A 233 12.64 -2.52 -0.26
N ILE A 234 11.97 -3.43 -0.98
CA ILE A 234 11.40 -3.13 -2.31
C ILE A 234 10.43 -1.96 -2.23
N LYS A 235 9.60 -1.88 -1.18
CA LYS A 235 8.66 -0.78 -1.01
C LYS A 235 9.35 0.57 -0.74
N MET A 236 10.43 0.56 0.02
CA MET A 236 11.27 1.74 0.23
C MET A 236 11.79 2.25 -1.12
N VAL A 237 12.37 1.38 -1.94
CA VAL A 237 12.88 1.72 -3.28
C VAL A 237 11.78 2.23 -4.20
N HIS A 238 10.62 1.58 -4.21
CA HIS A 238 9.45 2.03 -4.95
C HIS A 238 9.09 3.48 -4.58
N ASN A 239 9.10 3.85 -3.29
CA ASN A 239 8.88 5.24 -2.88
C ASN A 239 10.04 6.18 -3.25
N GLY A 240 11.28 5.68 -3.31
CA GLY A 240 12.41 6.44 -3.85
C GLY A 240 12.18 6.79 -5.33
N ILE A 241 11.87 5.79 -6.16
CA ILE A 241 11.54 5.96 -7.59
C ILE A 241 10.36 6.93 -7.75
N GLU A 242 9.29 6.77 -6.97
CA GLU A 242 8.13 7.70 -6.96
C GLU A 242 8.57 9.15 -6.70
N TYR A 243 9.52 9.39 -5.80
CA TYR A 243 10.03 10.74 -5.55
C TYR A 243 10.73 11.31 -6.78
N GLY A 244 11.53 10.50 -7.46
CA GLY A 244 12.19 10.86 -8.72
C GLY A 244 11.20 11.21 -9.82
N ASP A 245 10.20 10.35 -10.06
CA ASP A 245 9.16 10.59 -11.07
C ASP A 245 8.40 11.90 -10.81
N MET A 246 7.96 12.11 -9.56
CA MET A 246 7.26 13.34 -9.19
C MET A 246 8.12 14.58 -9.39
N GLN A 247 9.42 14.51 -9.05
CA GLN A 247 10.34 15.63 -9.23
C GLN A 247 10.54 15.95 -10.71
N LEU A 248 10.76 14.93 -11.55
CA LEU A 248 10.92 15.09 -12.99
C LEU A 248 9.67 15.70 -13.63
N ILE A 249 8.48 15.21 -13.27
CA ILE A 249 7.21 15.79 -13.73
C ILE A 249 7.08 17.26 -13.28
N GLY A 250 7.51 17.57 -12.06
CA GLY A 250 7.55 18.94 -11.53
C GLY A 250 8.46 19.87 -12.31
N GLU A 251 9.66 19.43 -12.68
CA GLU A 251 10.61 20.19 -13.50
C GLU A 251 10.08 20.43 -14.91
N VAL A 252 9.46 19.41 -15.50
CA VAL A 252 8.83 19.54 -16.83
C VAL A 252 7.69 20.53 -16.80
N TYR A 253 6.84 20.48 -15.76
CA TYR A 253 5.83 21.49 -15.52
C TYR A 253 6.44 22.89 -15.43
N ASP A 254 7.49 23.07 -14.63
CA ASP A 254 8.13 24.37 -14.39
C ASP A 254 8.71 24.97 -15.69
N VAL A 255 9.42 24.16 -16.48
CA VAL A 255 9.97 24.58 -17.78
C VAL A 255 8.85 24.97 -18.75
N LEU A 256 7.82 24.14 -18.91
CA LEU A 256 6.74 24.43 -19.85
C LEU A 256 5.91 25.65 -19.43
N LYS A 257 5.72 25.85 -18.12
CA LYS A 257 4.99 26.99 -17.56
C LYS A 257 5.79 28.28 -17.69
N ASN A 258 7.03 28.30 -17.19
CA ASN A 258 7.79 29.52 -16.97
C ASN A 258 8.73 29.90 -18.13
N ILE A 259 9.22 28.92 -18.90
CA ILE A 259 10.11 29.18 -20.05
C ILE A 259 9.31 29.21 -21.35
N VAL A 260 8.45 28.20 -21.56
CA VAL A 260 7.64 28.11 -22.79
C VAL A 260 6.37 28.97 -22.72
N GLY A 261 5.91 29.32 -21.51
CA GLY A 261 4.74 30.19 -21.31
C GLY A 261 3.38 29.48 -21.50
N MET A 262 3.31 28.17 -21.28
CA MET A 262 2.05 27.43 -21.43
C MET A 262 1.06 27.74 -20.30
N SER A 263 -0.22 27.88 -20.64
CA SER A 263 -1.30 27.98 -19.66
C SER A 263 -1.53 26.65 -18.94
N ASN A 264 -2.14 26.66 -17.75
CA ASN A 264 -2.46 25.42 -17.02
C ASN A 264 -3.39 24.50 -17.82
N LEU A 265 -4.31 25.07 -18.61
CA LEU A 265 -5.18 24.30 -19.49
C LEU A 265 -4.41 23.63 -20.64
N ASP A 266 -3.45 24.33 -21.23
CA ASP A 266 -2.62 23.75 -22.30
C ASP A 266 -1.67 22.69 -21.74
N LEU A 267 -1.11 22.90 -20.54
CA LEU A 267 -0.34 21.90 -19.81
C LEU A 267 -1.19 20.65 -19.55
N ALA A 268 -2.40 20.81 -19.01
CA ALA A 268 -3.31 19.69 -18.77
C ALA A 268 -3.58 18.88 -20.04
N LYS A 269 -3.89 19.55 -21.15
CA LYS A 269 -4.08 18.89 -22.47
C LYS A 269 -2.81 18.18 -22.94
N GLN A 270 -1.64 18.77 -22.72
CA GLN A 270 -0.36 18.19 -23.13
C GLN A 270 -0.03 16.93 -22.33
N PHE A 271 -0.19 16.95 -20.99
CA PHE A 271 0.00 15.78 -20.14
C PHE A 271 -1.04 14.69 -20.44
N ALA A 272 -2.30 15.06 -20.72
CA ALA A 272 -3.32 14.10 -21.16
C ALA A 272 -2.91 13.41 -22.47
N LYS A 273 -2.44 14.17 -23.46
CA LYS A 273 -1.92 13.63 -24.73
C LYS A 273 -0.70 12.73 -24.52
N TRP A 274 0.22 13.09 -23.63
CA TRP A 274 1.37 12.25 -23.30
C TRP A 274 0.96 10.92 -22.65
N ASN A 275 -0.13 10.93 -21.88
CA ASN A 275 -0.67 9.74 -21.23
C ASN A 275 -1.30 8.72 -22.20
N GLU A 276 -1.56 9.12 -23.44
CA GLU A 276 -2.04 8.23 -24.51
C GLU A 276 -0.89 7.49 -25.22
N GLY A 277 0.36 7.86 -24.94
CA GLY A 277 1.54 7.30 -25.59
C GLY A 277 2.47 6.58 -24.62
N GLU A 278 3.77 6.68 -24.91
CA GLU A 278 4.84 6.01 -24.17
C GLU A 278 5.01 6.45 -22.70
N LEU A 279 4.46 7.60 -22.32
CA LEU A 279 4.47 8.11 -20.94
C LEU A 279 3.21 7.72 -20.15
N SER A 280 2.37 6.84 -20.71
CA SER A 280 1.14 6.37 -20.06
C SER A 280 1.43 5.84 -18.67
N SER A 281 0.98 6.57 -17.65
CA SER A 281 1.25 6.26 -16.25
C SER A 281 0.29 7.01 -15.33
N TYR A 282 0.09 6.47 -14.13
CA TYR A 282 -0.78 7.09 -13.12
C TYR A 282 -0.35 8.52 -12.77
N LEU A 283 0.96 8.77 -12.60
CA LEU A 283 1.46 10.11 -12.23
C LEU A 283 1.23 11.15 -13.33
N ILE A 284 1.37 10.77 -14.60
CA ILE A 284 1.08 11.65 -15.74
C ILE A 284 -0.44 11.92 -15.83
N GLU A 285 -1.26 10.89 -15.62
CA GLU A 285 -2.72 11.02 -15.60
C GLU A 285 -3.20 12.01 -14.52
N ILE A 286 -2.75 11.85 -13.27
CA ILE A 286 -3.17 12.74 -12.19
C ILE A 286 -2.61 14.14 -12.36
N THR A 287 -1.42 14.32 -12.94
CA THR A 287 -0.88 15.64 -13.25
C THR A 287 -1.78 16.39 -14.23
N ALA A 288 -2.27 15.72 -15.29
CA ALA A 288 -3.23 16.32 -16.21
C ALA A 288 -4.51 16.78 -15.48
N LYS A 289 -5.04 15.94 -14.57
CA LYS A 289 -6.23 16.26 -13.76
C LYS A 289 -5.99 17.42 -12.79
N ILE A 290 -4.84 17.45 -12.12
CA ILE A 290 -4.45 18.51 -11.17
C ILE A 290 -4.37 19.86 -11.89
N LEU A 291 -3.70 19.91 -13.04
CA LEU A 291 -3.53 21.14 -13.82
C LEU A 291 -4.86 21.70 -14.36
N ALA A 292 -5.86 20.83 -14.57
CA ALA A 292 -7.19 21.23 -15.02
C ALA A 292 -8.13 21.66 -13.88
N LYS A 293 -7.79 21.39 -12.62
CA LYS A 293 -8.68 21.64 -11.48
C LYS A 293 -8.75 23.15 -11.18
N LYS A 294 -9.88 23.75 -11.56
CA LYS A 294 -10.23 25.12 -11.19
C LYS A 294 -10.43 25.25 -9.70
N ASP A 295 -10.04 26.41 -9.17
CA ASP A 295 -10.28 26.73 -7.77
C ASP A 295 -11.77 27.09 -7.55
N ASP A 296 -12.40 26.37 -6.63
CA ASP A 296 -13.81 26.54 -6.27
C ASP A 296 -14.01 27.49 -5.09
N LEU A 297 -12.93 27.95 -4.45
CA LEU A 297 -12.97 28.92 -3.36
C LEU A 297 -12.91 30.37 -3.85
N THR A 298 -11.98 30.70 -4.74
CA THR A 298 -11.83 32.06 -5.30
C THR A 298 -12.69 32.28 -6.54
N GLY A 299 -13.10 31.20 -7.23
CA GLY A 299 -13.83 31.26 -8.50
C GLY A 299 -12.96 31.63 -9.71
N GLU A 300 -11.66 31.89 -9.51
CA GLU A 300 -10.71 32.27 -10.54
C GLU A 300 -9.41 31.46 -10.45
N GLY A 301 -8.76 31.24 -11.59
CA GLY A 301 -7.50 30.48 -11.64
C GLY A 301 -7.66 28.98 -11.41
N TYR A 302 -6.57 28.36 -10.98
CA TYR A 302 -6.45 26.91 -10.81
C TYR A 302 -5.90 26.60 -9.43
N VAL A 303 -6.36 25.50 -8.82
CA VAL A 303 -5.97 25.12 -7.46
C VAL A 303 -4.45 25.03 -7.32
N VAL A 304 -3.76 24.49 -8.34
CA VAL A 304 -2.29 24.32 -8.34
C VAL A 304 -1.53 25.63 -8.12
N ASP A 305 -2.05 26.77 -8.59
CA ASP A 305 -1.39 28.07 -8.47
C ASP A 305 -1.51 28.65 -7.04
N TYR A 306 -2.44 28.13 -6.24
CA TYR A 306 -2.67 28.54 -4.85
C TYR A 306 -2.09 27.57 -3.82
N ILE A 307 -1.58 26.41 -4.24
CA ILE A 307 -0.93 25.45 -3.34
C ILE A 307 0.42 26.02 -2.90
N LEU A 308 0.64 26.05 -1.58
CA LEU A 308 1.94 26.42 -1.02
C LEU A 308 3.02 25.44 -1.54
N ASP A 309 4.07 26.00 -2.14
CA ASP A 309 5.24 25.31 -2.69
C ASP A 309 6.19 24.79 -1.59
N LYS A 310 5.64 23.99 -0.67
CA LYS A 310 6.32 23.38 0.47
C LYS A 310 5.95 21.90 0.53
N THR A 311 6.84 21.06 0.01
CA THR A 311 6.59 19.62 -0.10
C THR A 311 6.93 18.90 1.21
N GLY A 312 5.98 18.13 1.74
CA GLY A 312 6.24 17.23 2.86
C GLY A 312 7.02 15.97 2.47
N SER A 313 7.60 15.27 3.45
CA SER A 313 8.15 13.93 3.30
C SER A 313 7.84 13.08 4.53
N LYS A 314 7.57 11.79 4.32
CA LYS A 314 7.30 10.80 5.38
C LYS A 314 8.52 9.92 5.71
N GLY A 315 9.68 10.18 5.10
CA GLY A 315 10.96 9.53 5.41
C GLY A 315 11.40 8.41 4.48
N THR A 316 10.50 7.72 3.77
CA THR A 316 10.85 6.57 2.90
C THR A 316 11.77 6.94 1.73
N GLY A 317 11.60 8.11 1.12
CA GLY A 317 12.54 8.60 0.10
C GLY A 317 13.93 8.86 0.66
N ARG A 318 14.04 9.37 1.89
CA ARG A 318 15.32 9.56 2.59
C ARG A 318 16.01 8.22 2.85
N TRP A 319 15.26 7.23 3.32
CA TRP A 319 15.77 5.89 3.56
C TRP A 319 16.40 5.25 2.31
N THR A 320 15.79 5.44 1.13
CA THR A 320 16.36 4.95 -0.13
C THR A 320 17.73 5.57 -0.42
N VAL A 321 17.87 6.90 -0.26
CA VAL A 321 19.15 7.59 -0.48
C VAL A 321 20.19 7.22 0.57
N GLN A 322 19.77 7.00 1.83
CA GLN A 322 20.66 6.56 2.90
C GLN A 322 21.24 5.17 2.60
N GLU A 323 20.40 4.21 2.20
CA GLU A 323 20.89 2.89 1.82
C GLU A 323 21.75 2.91 0.56
N ALA A 324 21.42 3.74 -0.42
CA ALA A 324 22.24 3.84 -1.62
C ALA A 324 23.66 4.31 -1.28
N ALA A 325 23.79 5.27 -0.35
CA ALA A 325 25.09 5.69 0.17
C ALA A 325 25.80 4.56 0.94
N GLU A 326 25.09 3.85 1.83
CA GLU A 326 25.66 2.74 2.62
C GLU A 326 26.21 1.63 1.70
N GLN A 327 25.48 1.31 0.63
CA GLN A 327 25.86 0.26 -0.32
C GLN A 327 26.77 0.74 -1.44
N SER A 328 27.19 2.00 -1.43
CA SER A 328 28.00 2.61 -2.50
C SER A 328 27.36 2.52 -3.90
N VAL A 329 26.03 2.62 -3.97
CA VAL A 329 25.24 2.65 -5.20
C VAL A 329 24.91 4.09 -5.58
N ALA A 330 25.22 4.48 -6.82
CA ALA A 330 24.90 5.81 -7.32
C ALA A 330 23.38 5.97 -7.56
N CYS A 331 22.76 6.95 -6.90
CA CYS A 331 21.34 7.29 -7.10
C CYS A 331 21.09 8.81 -7.24
N PRO A 332 21.82 9.54 -8.11
CA PRO A 332 21.81 11.01 -8.14
C PRO A 332 20.42 11.59 -8.38
N THR A 333 19.59 10.96 -9.22
CA THR A 333 18.21 11.42 -9.48
C THR A 333 17.33 11.34 -8.22
N LEU A 334 17.45 10.28 -7.43
CA LEU A 334 16.68 10.11 -6.19
C LEU A 334 17.14 11.10 -5.11
N ALA A 335 18.46 11.34 -5.04
CA ALA A 335 19.04 12.33 -4.15
C ALA A 335 18.59 13.75 -4.52
N ALA A 336 18.63 14.13 -5.80
CA ALA A 336 18.14 15.42 -6.27
C ALA A 336 16.65 15.62 -5.96
N ALA A 337 15.81 14.60 -6.17
CA ALA A 337 14.40 14.66 -5.80
C ALA A 337 14.16 14.89 -4.31
N LEU A 338 15.04 14.36 -3.45
CA LEU A 338 14.99 14.61 -2.02
C LEU A 338 15.46 16.03 -1.66
N ASP A 339 16.55 16.49 -2.28
CA ASP A 339 17.09 17.84 -2.09
C ASP A 339 16.09 18.92 -2.49
N CYS A 340 15.40 18.75 -3.62
CA CYS A 340 14.35 19.68 -4.07
C CYS A 340 13.22 19.82 -3.04
N ARG A 341 12.85 18.74 -2.32
CA ARG A 341 11.89 18.80 -1.21
C ARG A 341 12.44 19.54 0.00
N TYR A 342 13.72 19.35 0.33
CA TYR A 342 14.38 20.09 1.41
C TYR A 342 14.47 21.59 1.10
N ILE A 343 14.79 21.94 -0.14
CA ILE A 343 14.81 23.33 -0.62
C ILE A 343 13.40 23.93 -0.58
N SER A 344 12.39 23.21 -1.07
CA SER A 344 11.00 23.72 -1.07
C SER A 344 10.49 23.98 0.36
N ALA A 345 10.86 23.13 1.32
CA ALA A 345 10.50 23.28 2.73
C ALA A 345 11.02 24.58 3.38
N ARG A 346 12.13 25.13 2.88
CA ARG A 346 12.75 26.38 3.35
C ARG A 346 12.15 27.63 2.69
N LYS A 347 10.81 27.72 2.63
CA LYS A 347 10.08 28.80 1.93
C LYS A 347 10.49 30.21 2.37
N GLU A 348 10.56 30.46 3.68
CA GLU A 348 10.92 31.78 4.22
C GLU A 348 12.34 32.19 3.86
N GLU A 349 13.28 31.24 3.84
CA GLU A 349 14.66 31.47 3.42
C GLU A 349 14.73 31.77 1.92
N ARG A 350 14.02 31.00 1.09
CA ARG A 350 13.94 31.25 -0.37
C ARG A 350 13.38 32.63 -0.70
N LEU A 351 12.32 33.06 -0.02
CA LEU A 351 11.73 34.39 -0.22
C LEU A 351 12.73 35.50 0.14
N ARG A 352 13.42 35.40 1.28
CA ARG A 352 14.46 36.36 1.66
C ARG A 352 15.60 36.42 0.64
N ILE A 353 16.07 35.28 0.15
CA ILE A 353 17.17 35.23 -0.83
C ILE A 353 16.74 35.85 -2.18
N ALA A 354 15.49 35.65 -2.60
CA ALA A 354 14.97 36.18 -3.86
C ALA A 354 14.90 37.73 -3.91
N GLU A 355 14.95 38.41 -2.76
CA GLU A 355 15.00 39.88 -2.71
C GLU A 355 16.30 40.41 -3.34
N PHE A 356 17.44 39.73 -3.13
CA PHE A 356 18.75 40.19 -3.58
C PHE A 356 19.42 39.32 -4.65
N LEU A 357 19.12 38.01 -4.72
CA LEU A 357 19.63 37.14 -5.79
C LEU A 357 18.65 37.16 -6.97
N LYS A 358 19.07 37.76 -8.09
CA LYS A 358 18.28 37.81 -9.33
C LYS A 358 18.83 36.81 -10.34
N GLY A 359 17.94 35.98 -10.89
CA GLY A 359 18.25 35.06 -11.99
C GLY A 359 18.27 35.77 -13.34
N PRO A 360 18.74 35.08 -14.41
CA PRO A 360 18.59 35.57 -15.77
C PRO A 360 17.10 35.74 -16.13
N THR A 361 16.80 36.77 -16.91
CA THR A 361 15.43 37.04 -17.42
C THR A 361 15.29 36.73 -18.90
N ASP A 362 16.41 36.51 -19.59
CA ASP A 362 16.45 36.15 -21.00
C ASP A 362 16.72 34.65 -21.12
N PHE A 363 15.71 33.91 -21.58
CA PHE A 363 15.77 32.46 -21.74
C PHE A 363 15.70 32.10 -23.22
N PRO A 364 16.46 31.08 -23.67
CA PRO A 364 16.39 30.62 -25.05
C PRO A 364 15.00 30.06 -25.37
N ASN A 365 14.60 30.17 -26.64
CA ASN A 365 13.35 29.56 -27.10
C ASN A 365 13.49 28.03 -27.07
N VAL A 366 12.74 27.36 -26.18
CA VAL A 366 12.77 25.91 -26.02
C VAL A 366 11.63 25.28 -26.83
N ALA A 367 11.97 24.39 -27.77
CA ALA A 367 10.97 23.66 -28.53
C ALA A 367 10.27 22.59 -27.67
N LYS A 368 8.94 22.52 -27.72
CA LYS A 368 8.12 21.58 -26.93
C LYS A 368 8.52 20.12 -27.12
N ASP A 369 8.89 19.74 -28.35
CA ASP A 369 9.29 18.37 -28.68
C ASP A 369 10.63 17.97 -28.04
N GLN A 370 11.54 18.93 -27.81
CA GLN A 370 12.80 18.67 -27.11
C GLN A 370 12.55 18.38 -25.63
N VAL A 371 11.59 19.07 -25.01
CA VAL A 371 11.22 18.82 -23.60
C VAL A 371 10.68 17.40 -23.46
N ARG A 372 9.73 16.98 -24.32
CA ARG A 372 9.16 15.61 -24.31
C ARG A 372 10.24 14.53 -24.38
N LEU A 373 11.20 14.66 -25.29
CA LEU A 373 12.27 13.67 -25.47
C LEU A 373 13.16 13.58 -24.22
N HIS A 374 13.47 14.71 -23.57
CA HIS A 374 14.22 14.70 -22.31
C HIS A 374 13.43 14.05 -21.18
N VAL A 375 12.12 14.31 -21.08
CA VAL A 375 11.26 13.62 -20.11
C VAL A 375 11.34 12.11 -20.32
N TYR A 376 11.17 11.66 -21.56
CA TYR A 376 11.19 10.24 -21.89
C TYR A 376 12.52 9.58 -21.49
N ILE A 377 13.65 10.16 -21.87
CA ILE A 377 14.97 9.60 -21.59
C ILE A 377 15.24 9.54 -20.08
N VAL A 378 14.96 10.61 -19.34
CA VAL A 378 15.30 10.66 -17.92
C VAL A 378 14.34 9.83 -17.08
N LEU A 379 13.03 9.87 -17.39
CA LEU A 379 11.97 9.25 -16.60
C LEU A 379 11.97 7.72 -16.79
N LEU A 380 12.15 7.21 -18.02
CA LEU A 380 12.10 5.77 -18.27
C LEU A 380 13.44 5.05 -18.18
N LEU A 381 14.54 5.67 -18.60
CA LEU A 381 15.82 4.95 -18.71
C LEU A 381 16.70 5.17 -17.49
N VAL A 382 16.87 6.42 -17.04
CA VAL A 382 17.87 6.75 -16.02
C VAL A 382 17.35 6.48 -14.61
N LEU A 383 16.14 6.91 -14.30
CA LEU A 383 15.54 6.75 -12.97
C LEU A 383 15.38 5.28 -12.59
N PHE A 384 14.77 4.50 -13.49
CA PHE A 384 14.57 3.07 -13.27
C PHE A 384 15.89 2.31 -13.26
N ALA A 385 16.87 2.66 -14.12
CA ALA A 385 18.18 2.02 -14.06
C ALA A 385 18.84 2.17 -12.69
N PHE A 386 18.80 3.36 -12.06
CA PHE A 386 19.34 3.53 -10.71
C PHE A 386 18.55 2.74 -9.66
N GLY A 387 17.21 2.71 -9.76
CA GLY A 387 16.37 1.92 -8.87
C GLY A 387 16.63 0.41 -8.98
N TYR A 388 16.88 -0.09 -10.20
CA TYR A 388 17.18 -1.51 -10.44
C TYR A 388 18.62 -1.90 -10.14
N MET A 389 19.59 -0.98 -10.22
CA MET A 389 20.95 -1.25 -9.72
C MET A 389 20.99 -1.42 -8.20
N PHE A 390 19.94 -0.94 -7.52
CA PHE A 390 19.82 -0.94 -6.06
C PHE A 390 19.05 -2.15 -5.50
N LEU A 391 18.29 -2.85 -6.35
CA LEU A 391 17.55 -4.09 -6.04
C LEU A 391 18.34 -5.31 -6.52
#